data_AF-A0A450TPA1-F1
#
_entry.id   AF-A0A450TPA1-F1
#
_cell.length_a   1.000
_cell.length_b   1.000
_cell.length_c   1.000
_cell.angle_alpha   90.00
_cell.angle_beta   90.00
_cell.angle_gamma   90.00
#
_symmetry.space_group_name_H-M   'P 1'
#
loop_
_entity.id
_entity.type
_entity.pdbx_description
1 polymer ?
#
loop_
_entity_poly.entity_id
_entity_poly.type
_entity_poly.pdbx_seq_one_letter_code
_entity_poly.pdbx_strand_id
1 'polypeptide(L)'
;MKTVYIESSVISYLTAHPSRDVVTAARQAITLEWWEEHRTQYEIFLSELVLEEIGSGDSSAAQRRLHIVENVPMLETTGNAVGLSRILTAEKGIPETSMEDALHIGIGRRARHGFFAYLWLL
;
A
#
# COMPACT_ATOMS: atom_id res chain seq x y z
N MET A 1 13.73 -11.36 10.74
CA MET A 1 13.41 -10.06 10.12
C MET A 1 11.92 -9.79 10.27
N LYS A 2 11.51 -8.53 10.43
CA LYS A 2 10.10 -8.14 10.47
C LYS A 2 9.58 -8.08 9.04
N THR A 3 8.32 -8.42 8.80
CA THR A 3 7.71 -8.35 7.46
C THR A 3 6.70 -7.21 7.42
N VAL A 4 6.64 -6.49 6.32
CA VAL A 4 5.66 -5.41 6.11
C VAL A 4 5.03 -5.52 4.73
N TYR A 5 3.73 -5.30 4.66
CA TYR A 5 3.03 -5.11 3.39
C TYR A 5 2.87 -3.63 3.10
N ILE A 6 3.15 -3.21 1.87
CA ILE A 6 2.97 -1.84 1.39
C ILE A 6 1.82 -1.77 0.38
N GLU A 7 0.96 -0.77 0.54
CA GLU A 7 -0.09 -0.45 -0.44
C GLU A 7 0.38 0.58 -1.49
N SER A 8 -0.44 0.83 -2.50
CA SER A 8 -0.09 1.71 -3.63
C SER A 8 0.11 3.18 -3.26
N SER A 9 -0.55 3.66 -2.19
CA SER A 9 -0.43 5.06 -1.74
C SER A 9 1.00 5.40 -1.30
N VAL A 10 1.69 4.45 -0.65
CA VAL A 10 3.08 4.56 -0.21
C VAL A 10 3.98 4.84 -1.41
N ILE A 11 3.85 4.03 -2.46
CA ILE A 11 4.62 4.16 -3.69
C ILE A 11 4.28 5.47 -4.43
N SER A 12 3.02 5.86 -4.38
CA SER A 12 2.56 7.12 -4.97
C SER A 12 3.14 8.33 -4.25
N TYR A 13 3.21 8.33 -2.91
CA TYR A 13 3.83 9.42 -2.15
C TYR A 13 5.34 9.51 -2.35
N LEU A 14 6.03 8.37 -2.51
CA LEU A 14 7.48 8.34 -2.78
C LEU A 14 7.86 8.97 -4.12
N THR A 15 6.98 8.86 -5.12
CA THR A 15 7.29 9.25 -6.51
C THR A 15 6.57 10.53 -6.97
N ALA A 16 5.60 11.00 -6.18
CA ALA A 16 4.87 12.23 -6.45
C ALA A 16 5.75 13.47 -6.22
N HIS A 17 5.45 14.53 -6.98
CA HIS A 17 6.04 15.83 -6.72
C HIS A 17 5.64 16.34 -5.32
N PRO A 18 6.51 17.11 -4.64
CA PRO A 18 6.16 17.72 -3.37
C PRO A 18 4.85 18.49 -3.46
N SER A 19 3.89 18.12 -2.62
CA SER A 19 2.58 18.75 -2.58
C SER A 19 2.64 20.08 -1.82
N ARG A 20 1.78 21.01 -2.22
CA ARG A 20 1.52 22.25 -1.45
C ARG A 20 0.42 22.08 -0.42
N ASP A 21 -0.38 21.02 -0.53
CA ASP A 21 -1.35 20.65 0.48
C ASP A 21 -0.60 20.13 1.71
N VAL A 22 -0.82 20.76 2.86
CA VAL A 22 -0.06 20.49 4.10
C VAL A 22 -0.19 19.04 4.53
N VAL A 23 -1.40 18.48 4.41
CA VAL A 23 -1.68 17.10 4.79
C VAL A 23 -0.93 16.14 3.87
N THR A 24 -0.99 16.37 2.56
CA THR A 24 -0.26 15.57 1.57
C THR A 24 1.25 15.71 1.69
N ALA A 25 1.76 16.92 1.95
CA ALA A 25 3.19 17.14 2.15
C ALA A 25 3.71 16.38 3.38
N ALA A 26 2.94 16.38 4.48
CA ALA A 26 3.28 15.59 5.67
C ALA A 26 3.30 14.08 5.38
N ARG A 27 2.34 13.58 4.59
CA ARG A 27 2.31 12.18 4.12
C ARG A 27 3.56 11.80 3.36
N GLN A 28 3.96 12.64 2.42
CA GLN A 28 5.16 12.44 1.61
C GLN A 28 6.41 12.43 2.49
N ALA A 29 6.51 13.36 3.46
CA ALA A 29 7.63 13.42 4.38
C ALA A 29 7.75 12.14 5.24
N ILE A 30 6.65 11.71 5.88
CA ILE A 30 6.64 10.49 6.71
C ILE A 30 6.97 9.25 5.88
N THR A 31 6.42 9.16 4.67
CA THR A 31 6.67 8.03 3.78
C THR A 31 8.13 7.97 3.35
N LEU A 32 8.72 9.11 3.01
CA LEU A 32 10.12 9.22 2.61
C LEU A 32 11.07 8.88 3.77
N GLU A 33 10.82 9.43 4.96
CA GLU A 33 11.60 9.14 6.17
C GLU A 33 11.59 7.64 6.48
N TRP A 34 10.41 7.01 6.48
CA TRP A 34 10.31 5.58 6.71
C TRP A 34 11.04 4.76 5.64
N TRP A 35 10.90 5.15 4.37
CA TRP A 35 11.54 4.46 3.27
C TRP A 35 13.07 4.54 3.35
N GLU A 36 13.63 5.71 3.65
CA GLU A 36 15.08 5.88 3.71
C GLU A 36 15.68 5.29 4.99
N GLU A 37 15.04 5.50 6.14
CA GLU A 37 15.64 5.20 7.46
C GLU A 37 15.24 3.84 8.04
N HIS A 38 14.07 3.33 7.67
CA HIS A 38 13.48 2.16 8.33
C HIS A 38 13.27 0.96 7.43
N ARG A 39 13.19 1.12 6.09
CA ARG A 39 12.85 0.03 5.16
C ARG A 39 13.74 -1.20 5.31
N THR A 40 15.03 -1.01 5.59
CA THR A 40 16.04 -2.08 5.68
C THR A 40 15.84 -3.01 6.88
N GLN A 41 15.03 -2.58 7.86
CA GLN A 41 14.66 -3.36 9.03
C GLN A 41 13.53 -4.37 8.73
N TYR A 42 12.93 -4.26 7.53
CA TYR A 42 11.78 -5.05 7.12
C TYR A 42 12.05 -5.81 5.81
N GLU A 43 11.43 -6.97 5.71
CA GLU A 43 11.18 -7.64 4.44
C GLU A 43 9.84 -7.10 3.90
N ILE A 44 9.92 -6.41 2.76
CA ILE A 44 8.78 -5.69 2.18
C ILE A 44 8.07 -6.60 1.18
N PHE A 45 6.75 -6.58 1.23
CA PHE A 45 5.88 -7.28 0.29
C PHE A 45 4.81 -6.36 -0.27
N LEU A 46 4.33 -6.67 -1.46
CA LEU A 46 3.16 -6.04 -2.09
C LEU A 46 2.25 -7.13 -2.70
N SER A 47 1.15 -6.76 -3.36
CA SER A 47 0.32 -7.72 -4.11
C SER A 47 0.11 -7.30 -5.55
N GLU A 48 -0.47 -8.19 -6.36
CA GLU A 48 -0.86 -7.88 -7.74
C GLU A 48 -1.78 -6.65 -7.82
N LEU A 49 -2.74 -6.53 -6.87
CA LEU A 49 -3.58 -5.34 -6.73
C LEU A 49 -2.76 -4.03 -6.67
N VAL A 50 -1.64 -4.03 -5.92
CA VAL A 50 -0.77 -2.83 -5.82
C VAL A 50 -0.12 -2.54 -7.16
N LEU A 51 0.28 -3.56 -7.94
CA LEU A 51 0.86 -3.38 -9.27
C LEU A 51 -0.15 -2.79 -10.25
N GLU A 52 -1.41 -3.24 -10.21
CA GLU A 52 -2.50 -2.72 -11.03
C GLU A 52 -2.76 -1.23 -10.74
N GLU A 53 -2.81 -0.87 -9.46
CA GLU A 53 -3.04 0.51 -9.01
C GLU A 53 -1.90 1.45 -9.40
N ILE A 54 -0.66 1.06 -9.12
CA ILE A 54 0.50 1.90 -9.43
C ILE A 54 0.82 1.94 -10.93
N GLY A 55 0.36 0.95 -11.69
CA GLY A 55 0.47 0.89 -13.15
C GLY A 55 -0.53 1.80 -13.87
N SER A 56 -1.59 2.24 -13.18
CA SER A 56 -2.68 3.03 -13.76
C SER A 56 -2.39 4.53 -13.82
N GLY A 57 -2.99 5.25 -14.77
CA GLY A 57 -2.87 6.72 -14.90
C GLY A 57 -1.77 7.17 -15.87
N ASP A 58 -1.07 8.27 -15.55
CA ASP A 58 -0.01 8.83 -16.40
C ASP A 58 1.14 7.82 -16.59
N SER A 59 1.51 7.58 -17.84
CA SER A 59 2.49 6.54 -18.20
C SER A 59 3.88 6.80 -17.59
N SER A 60 4.30 8.07 -17.53
CA SER A 60 5.59 8.43 -16.93
C SER A 60 5.59 8.22 -15.42
N ALA A 61 4.48 8.56 -14.74
CA ALA A 61 4.32 8.37 -13.30
C ALA A 61 4.18 6.89 -12.94
N ALA A 62 3.45 6.13 -13.75
CA ALA A 62 3.35 4.67 -13.60
C ALA A 62 4.72 3.99 -13.72
N GLN A 63 5.54 4.35 -14.72
CA GLN A 63 6.89 3.81 -14.86
C GLN A 63 7.77 4.11 -13.65
N ARG A 64 7.73 5.33 -13.11
CA ARG A 64 8.48 5.68 -11.89
C ARG A 64 8.04 4.82 -10.70
N ARG A 65 6.74 4.62 -10.51
CA ARG A 65 6.20 3.79 -9.43
C ARG A 65 6.57 2.33 -9.58
N LEU A 66 6.44 1.76 -10.77
CA LEU A 66 6.79 0.37 -11.06
C LEU A 66 8.28 0.09 -10.83
N HIS A 67 9.17 1.03 -11.18
CA HIS A 67 10.60 0.87 -10.96
C HIS A 67 10.97 0.76 -9.47
N ILE A 68 10.26 1.47 -8.57
CA ILE A 68 10.50 1.39 -7.12
C ILE A 68 10.25 -0.01 -6.58
N VAL A 69 9.33 -0.76 -7.18
CA VAL A 69 8.89 -2.06 -6.67
C VAL A 69 9.33 -3.26 -7.51
N GLU A 70 10.17 -3.05 -8.53
CA GLU A 70 10.54 -4.07 -9.51
C GLU A 70 11.14 -5.35 -8.88
N ASN A 71 11.81 -5.21 -7.73
CA ASN A 71 12.46 -6.31 -6.99
C ASN A 71 11.74 -6.67 -5.68
N VAL A 72 10.53 -6.17 -5.46
CA VAL A 72 9.76 -6.42 -4.23
C VAL A 72 8.97 -7.72 -4.38
N PRO A 73 9.09 -8.69 -3.45
CA PRO A 73 8.34 -9.93 -3.52
C PRO A 73 6.83 -9.71 -3.37
N MET A 74 6.05 -10.51 -4.09
CA MET A 74 4.59 -10.45 -4.09
C MET A 74 3.98 -11.44 -3.09
N LEU A 75 2.99 -10.97 -2.33
CA LEU A 75 2.05 -11.81 -1.61
C LEU A 75 0.86 -12.13 -2.49
N GLU A 76 0.53 -13.42 -2.54
CA GLU A 76 -0.63 -13.93 -3.24
C GLU A 76 -1.94 -13.45 -2.59
N THR A 77 -2.84 -12.94 -3.42
CA THR A 77 -4.24 -12.69 -3.04
C THR A 77 -4.97 -14.01 -2.89
N THR A 78 -5.41 -14.34 -1.69
CA THR A 78 -6.06 -15.65 -1.41
C THR A 78 -7.53 -15.53 -1.12
N GLY A 79 -8.26 -16.64 -1.26
CA GLY A 79 -9.69 -16.71 -0.92
C GLY A 79 -10.00 -16.22 0.50
N ASN A 80 -9.09 -16.43 1.46
CA ASN A 80 -9.23 -15.91 2.82
C ASN A 80 -9.12 -14.38 2.89
N ALA A 81 -8.22 -13.77 2.10
CA ALA A 81 -8.09 -12.32 2.02
C ALA A 81 -9.35 -11.68 1.40
N VAL A 82 -9.87 -12.30 0.33
CA VAL A 82 -11.13 -11.88 -0.32
C VAL A 82 -12.34 -12.10 0.60
N GLY A 83 -12.37 -13.21 1.34
CA GLY A 83 -13.41 -13.46 2.33
C GLY A 83 -13.42 -12.42 3.44
N LEU A 84 -12.23 -12.05 3.93
CA LEU A 84 -12.08 -11.00 4.94
C LEU A 84 -12.50 -9.63 4.41
N SER A 85 -12.13 -9.26 3.17
CA SER A 85 -12.54 -7.97 2.61
C SER A 85 -14.07 -7.86 2.50
N ARG A 86 -14.74 -8.93 2.07
CA ARG A 86 -16.22 -8.99 2.03
C ARG A 86 -16.85 -8.85 3.41
N ILE A 87 -16.27 -9.46 4.44
CA ILE A 87 -16.76 -9.32 5.82
C ILE A 87 -16.60 -7.87 6.28
N LEU A 88 -15.44 -7.24 6.05
CA LEU A 88 -15.20 -5.84 6.43
C LEU A 88 -16.20 -4.89 5.79
N THR A 89 -16.54 -5.12 4.52
CA THR A 89 -17.56 -4.34 3.81
C THR A 89 -18.97 -4.62 4.34
N ALA A 90 -19.35 -5.90 4.50
CA ALA A 90 -20.69 -6.29 4.95
C ALA A 90 -21.02 -5.79 6.37
N GLU A 91 -20.03 -5.83 7.26
CA GLU A 91 -20.14 -5.33 8.64
C GLU A 91 -19.96 -3.81 8.74
N LYS A 92 -19.88 -3.09 7.62
CA LYS A 92 -19.68 -1.63 7.55
C LYS A 92 -18.39 -1.15 8.23
N GLY A 93 -17.40 -2.02 8.39
CA GLY A 93 -16.07 -1.64 8.82
C GLY A 93 -15.34 -0.80 7.76
N ILE A 94 -15.68 -1.00 6.48
CA ILE A 94 -15.19 -0.22 5.34
C ILE A 94 -16.37 0.05 4.39
N PRO A 95 -16.47 1.24 3.78
CA PRO A 95 -17.51 1.53 2.80
C PRO A 95 -17.51 0.55 1.62
N GLU A 96 -18.68 0.25 1.06
CA GLU A 96 -18.81 -0.59 -0.15
C GLU A 96 -18.05 -0.03 -1.36
N THR A 97 -17.87 1.29 -1.41
CA THR A 97 -17.08 1.99 -2.44
C THR A 97 -15.58 1.77 -2.32
N SER A 98 -15.11 1.19 -1.21
CA SER A 98 -13.69 1.03 -0.84
C SER A 98 -13.33 -0.46 -0.69
N MET A 99 -13.85 -1.31 -1.58
CA MET A 99 -13.61 -2.75 -1.51
C MET A 99 -12.12 -3.12 -1.73
N GLU A 100 -11.39 -2.35 -2.53
CA GLU A 100 -9.95 -2.52 -2.76
C GLU A 100 -9.14 -2.26 -1.48
N ASP A 101 -9.48 -1.22 -0.72
CA ASP A 101 -8.90 -0.93 0.61
C ASP A 101 -9.13 -2.10 1.58
N ALA A 102 -10.33 -2.68 1.58
CA ALA A 102 -10.66 -3.86 2.37
C ALA A 102 -9.83 -5.09 1.95
N LEU A 103 -9.50 -5.20 0.67
CA LEU A 103 -8.67 -6.28 0.14
C LEU A 103 -7.19 -6.11 0.51
N HIS A 104 -6.64 -4.89 0.48
CA HIS A 104 -5.30 -4.63 1.00
C HIS A 104 -5.17 -5.10 2.46
N ILE A 105 -6.14 -4.78 3.32
CA ILE A 105 -6.16 -5.25 4.72
C ILE A 105 -6.20 -6.78 4.78
N GLY A 106 -7.01 -7.40 3.94
CA GLY A 106 -7.11 -8.86 3.83
C GLY A 106 -5.78 -9.53 3.50
N ILE A 107 -5.04 -8.99 2.53
CA ILE A 107 -3.74 -9.50 2.08
C ILE A 107 -2.66 -9.23 3.14
N GLY A 108 -2.64 -8.00 3.65
CA GLY A 108 -1.68 -7.50 4.63
C GLY A 108 -1.70 -8.24 5.96
N ARG A 109 -2.83 -8.86 6.34
CA ARG A 109 -2.95 -9.69 7.56
C ARG A 109 -1.90 -10.80 7.67
N ARG A 110 -1.32 -11.25 6.54
CA ARG A 110 -0.24 -12.25 6.54
C ARG A 110 1.12 -11.68 6.98
N ALA A 111 1.31 -10.37 6.89
CA ALA A 111 2.52 -9.73 7.39
C ALA A 111 2.51 -9.74 8.92
N ARG A 112 3.49 -10.41 9.54
CA ARG A 112 3.50 -10.73 10.98
C ARG A 112 3.79 -9.54 11.89
N HIS A 113 4.26 -8.41 11.34
CA HIS A 113 4.80 -7.30 12.14
C HIS A 113 4.42 -5.91 11.64
N GLY A 114 3.49 -5.81 10.68
CA GLY A 114 2.99 -4.52 10.23
C GLY A 114 2.34 -4.58 8.85
N PHE A 115 1.32 -3.77 8.71
CA PHE A 115 0.71 -3.39 7.44
C PHE A 115 0.96 -1.89 7.32
N PHE A 116 1.85 -1.47 6.41
CA PHE A 116 2.11 -0.05 6.17
C PHE A 116 1.08 0.50 5.18
N ALA A 117 -0.18 0.42 5.61
CA ALA A 117 -1.30 1.17 5.02
C ALA A 117 -1.99 2.05 6.07
N TYR A 118 -1.41 2.17 7.26
CA TYR A 118 -1.98 3.04 8.29
C TYR A 118 -1.54 4.46 8.06
N LEU A 119 -2.29 5.11 7.18
CA LEU A 119 -2.49 6.53 6.92
C LEU A 119 -3.29 6.42 5.61
N TRP A 120 -4.62 6.22 5.55
CA TRP A 120 -5.65 7.27 5.68
C TRP A 120 -7.10 6.73 5.65
N LEU A 121 -7.39 5.60 6.30
CA LEU A 121 -8.78 5.18 6.59
C LEU A 121 -9.43 6.00 7.74
N LEU A 122 -8.83 7.13 8.14
CA LEU A 122 -9.39 8.13 9.06
C LEU A 122 -9.19 9.53 8.50
#